data_AF-A0A424P4U3-F1
#
_entry.id   AF-A0A424P4U3-F1
#
_cell.length_a   1.000
_cell.length_b   1.000
_cell.length_c   1.000
_cell.angle_alpha   90.00
_cell.angle_beta   90.00
_cell.angle_gamma   90.00
#
_symmetry.space_group_name_H-M   'P 1'
#
loop_
_entity.id
_entity.type
_entity.pdbx_description
1 polymer ?
#
loop_
_entity_poly.entity_id
_entity_poly.type
_entity_poly.pdbx_seq_one_letter_code
_entity_poly.pdbx_strand_id
1 'polypeptide(L)'
;MNNIFHVLCLTIIFISLSCVDPPDHTDGLLENIPAVVNESDYFSLSLLGDKYTEKIDWDLDLDATTLDQILTTMIVKDLAIGAPDSTYLYLLDEQSDTIFSAGLFSEMIFTSEDSITVIGIPKKVILDADNFSGRFEYQLIKTSF
;
A
#
# COMPACT_ATOMS: atom_id res chain seq x y z
N MET A 1 -12.74 5.35 59.53
CA MET A 1 -11.84 4.94 58.42
C MET A 1 -12.56 4.21 57.28
N ASN A 2 -13.64 3.44 57.52
CA ASN A 2 -14.33 2.69 56.45
C ASN A 2 -15.05 3.56 55.39
N ASN A 3 -15.61 4.71 55.77
CA ASN A 3 -16.36 5.55 54.81
C ASN A 3 -15.45 6.26 53.78
N ILE A 4 -14.21 6.60 54.15
CA ILE A 4 -13.24 7.24 53.22
C ILE A 4 -12.76 6.23 52.18
N PHE A 5 -12.55 4.97 52.57
CA PHE A 5 -12.15 3.90 51.66
C PHE A 5 -13.26 3.56 50.65
N HIS A 6 -14.53 3.56 51.08
CA HIS A 6 -15.66 3.36 50.17
C HIS A 6 -15.86 4.52 49.18
N VAL A 7 -15.69 5.76 49.64
CA VAL A 7 -15.76 6.93 48.74
C VAL A 7 -14.65 6.86 47.68
N LEU A 8 -13.41 6.57 48.08
CA LEU A 8 -12.26 6.45 47.16
C LEU A 8 -12.46 5.33 46.13
N CYS A 9 -13.03 4.19 46.55
CA CYS A 9 -13.28 3.05 45.66
C CYS A 9 -14.39 3.35 44.64
N LEU A 10 -15.42 4.10 45.03
CA LEU A 10 -16.48 4.56 44.13
C LEU A 10 -15.95 5.54 43.08
N THR A 11 -15.05 6.45 43.45
CA THR A 11 -14.46 7.41 42.50
C THR A 11 -13.63 6.72 41.41
N ILE A 12 -12.89 5.67 41.76
CA ILE A 12 -12.07 4.91 40.80
C ILE A 12 -12.93 4.16 39.76
N ILE A 13 -14.08 3.64 40.19
CA ILE A 13 -15.04 2.96 39.28
C ILE A 13 -15.61 3.95 38.25
N PHE A 14 -15.95 5.17 38.66
CA PHE A 14 -16.50 6.19 37.75
C PHE A 14 -15.49 6.66 36.69
N ILE A 15 -14.19 6.66 36.98
CA ILE A 15 -13.15 7.11 36.02
C ILE A 15 -12.83 6.00 34.99
N SER A 16 -13.07 4.73 35.33
CA SER A 16 -12.85 3.61 34.41
C SER A 16 -13.92 3.45 33.33
N LEU A 17 -15.09 4.07 33.48
CA LEU A 17 -16.22 3.97 32.54
C LEU A 17 -16.13 4.96 31.36
N SER A 18 -15.20 5.92 31.41
CA SER A 18 -15.02 6.94 30.36
C SER A 18 -13.93 6.60 29.33
N CYS A 19 -13.32 5.43 29.42
CA CYS A 19 -12.40 4.94 28.39
C CYS A 19 -13.19 4.11 27.37
N VAL A 20 -13.97 4.78 26.53
CA VAL A 20 -14.52 4.17 25.31
C VAL A 20 -13.45 4.33 24.23
N ASP A 21 -13.04 3.21 23.64
CA ASP A 21 -12.13 3.25 22.50
C ASP A 21 -12.73 4.11 21.38
N PRO A 22 -11.90 4.82 20.60
CA PRO A 22 -12.36 5.56 19.44
C PRO A 22 -13.16 4.65 18.52
N PRO A 23 -14.20 5.16 17.84
CA PRO A 23 -14.94 4.38 16.86
C PRO A 23 -13.99 3.87 15.77
N ASP A 24 -14.14 2.59 15.40
CA ASP A 24 -13.41 2.01 14.28
C ASP A 24 -13.67 2.83 13.00
N HIS A 25 -12.58 3.19 12.31
CA HIS A 25 -12.64 3.89 11.04
C HIS A 25 -12.97 2.89 9.92
N THR A 26 -14.02 3.16 9.16
CA THR A 26 -14.41 2.36 7.98
C THR A 26 -14.03 3.04 6.67
N ASP A 27 -13.27 4.13 6.76
CA ASP A 27 -12.87 5.01 5.66
C ASP A 27 -11.37 5.31 5.70
N GLY A 28 -10.84 5.79 4.57
CA GLY A 28 -9.41 6.05 4.39
C GLY A 28 -8.61 4.82 3.97
N LEU A 29 -7.28 4.88 4.13
CA LEU A 29 -6.39 3.75 3.85
C LEU A 29 -6.41 2.82 5.07
N LEU A 30 -7.11 1.69 4.92
CA LEU A 30 -7.28 0.70 5.98
C LEU A 30 -6.02 -0.17 6.13
N GLU A 31 -5.72 -0.57 7.36
CA GLU A 31 -4.57 -1.43 7.66
C GLU A 31 -4.73 -2.81 7.00
N ASN A 32 -3.65 -3.30 6.38
CA ASN A 32 -3.55 -4.61 5.73
C ASN A 32 -4.60 -4.90 4.66
N ILE A 33 -5.28 -3.87 4.15
CA ILE A 33 -6.24 -3.99 3.05
C ILE A 33 -5.73 -3.11 1.90
N PRO A 34 -5.24 -3.70 0.80
CA PRO A 34 -4.84 -2.93 -0.38
C PRO A 34 -6.01 -2.11 -0.93
N ALA A 35 -5.80 -0.81 -1.10
CA ALA A 35 -6.71 0.06 -1.84
C ALA A 35 -6.22 0.15 -3.29
N VAL A 36 -7.06 -0.28 -4.23
CA VAL A 36 -6.71 -0.39 -5.64
C VAL A 36 -7.70 0.37 -6.51
N VAL A 37 -7.17 1.15 -7.45
CA VAL A 37 -7.92 1.72 -8.56
C VAL A 37 -7.35 1.12 -9.85
N ASN A 38 -8.21 0.59 -10.72
CA ASN A 38 -7.81 -0.04 -11.97
C ASN A 38 -8.73 0.45 -13.08
N GLU A 39 -8.22 1.38 -13.88
CA GLU A 39 -8.96 2.08 -14.92
C GLU A 39 -8.14 2.10 -16.21
N SER A 40 -8.78 2.49 -17.32
CA SER A 40 -8.18 2.44 -18.66
C SER A 40 -6.97 3.37 -18.89
N ASP A 41 -6.76 4.35 -18.00
CA ASP A 41 -5.70 5.34 -18.07
C ASP A 41 -4.94 5.51 -16.74
N TYR A 42 -5.34 4.76 -15.71
CA TYR A 42 -4.79 4.91 -14.37
C TYR A 42 -4.86 3.61 -13.58
N PHE A 43 -3.74 3.24 -12.97
CA PHE A 43 -3.69 2.24 -11.92
C PHE A 43 -3.08 2.84 -10.66
N SER A 44 -3.64 2.49 -9.51
CA SER A 44 -2.98 2.73 -8.23
C SER A 44 -3.14 1.57 -7.26
N LEU A 45 -2.11 1.43 -6.43
CA LEU A 45 -2.05 0.50 -5.32
C LEU A 45 -1.53 1.26 -4.11
N SER A 46 -2.36 1.34 -3.07
CA SER A 46 -2.01 1.92 -1.78
C SER A 46 -2.13 0.83 -0.71
N LEU A 47 -1.12 0.72 0.16
CA LEU A 47 -1.10 -0.25 1.25
C LEU A 47 -0.54 0.40 2.51
N LEU A 48 -1.30 0.31 3.60
CA LEU A 48 -0.80 0.52 4.96
C LEU A 48 -0.59 -0.85 5.58
N GLY A 49 0.65 -1.34 5.56
CA GLY A 49 1.01 -2.65 6.08
C GLY A 49 1.36 -2.61 7.56
N ASP A 50 0.82 -3.57 8.31
CA ASP A 50 1.34 -4.03 9.60
C ASP A 50 1.55 -5.54 9.51
N LYS A 51 2.80 -5.95 9.23
CA LYS A 51 3.20 -7.34 9.02
C LYS A 51 2.42 -8.01 7.88
N TYR A 52 2.07 -7.22 6.87
CA TYR A 52 1.31 -7.68 5.71
C TYR A 52 2.08 -8.78 4.99
N THR A 53 1.43 -9.94 4.80
CA THR A 53 2.03 -11.12 4.18
C THR A 53 1.04 -11.72 3.20
N GLU A 54 1.25 -11.43 1.93
CA GLU A 54 0.41 -11.92 0.85
C GLU A 54 1.17 -11.80 -0.47
N LYS A 55 0.90 -12.72 -1.38
CA LYS A 55 1.26 -12.59 -2.79
C LYS A 55 -0.01 -12.40 -3.58
N ILE A 56 -0.19 -11.20 -4.12
CA ILE A 56 -1.37 -10.80 -4.86
C ILE A 56 -0.97 -10.19 -6.20
N ASP A 57 -1.78 -10.45 -7.22
CA ASP A 57 -1.61 -9.87 -8.54
C ASP A 57 -2.89 -9.22 -9.05
N TRP A 58 -2.71 -8.19 -9.86
CA TRP A 58 -3.78 -7.43 -10.50
C TRP A 58 -3.53 -7.37 -12.00
N ASP A 59 -4.49 -7.87 -12.78
CA ASP A 59 -4.52 -7.64 -14.22
C ASP A 59 -4.92 -6.18 -14.48
N LEU A 60 -4.11 -5.48 -15.26
CA LEU A 60 -4.30 -4.07 -15.55
C LEU A 60 -5.33 -3.88 -16.66
N ASP A 61 -6.25 -2.94 -16.40
CA ASP A 61 -7.25 -2.49 -17.36
C ASP A 61 -6.74 -1.33 -18.25
N LEU A 62 -5.47 -0.95 -18.10
CA LEU A 62 -4.80 0.06 -18.93
C LEU A 62 -4.98 -0.23 -20.42
N ASP A 63 -5.64 0.71 -21.10
CA ASP A 63 -5.82 0.73 -22.56
C ASP A 63 -4.72 1.59 -23.18
N ALA A 64 -3.49 1.08 -23.15
CA ALA A 64 -2.31 1.77 -23.67
C ALA A 64 -1.92 1.24 -25.05
N THR A 65 -1.43 2.15 -25.89
CA THR A 65 -0.94 1.86 -27.23
C THR A 65 0.54 2.21 -27.33
N THR A 66 1.17 1.84 -28.44
CA THR A 66 2.57 2.20 -28.74
C THR A 66 2.79 3.71 -28.94
N LEU A 67 1.75 4.54 -28.87
CA LEU A 67 1.88 6.00 -28.94
C LEU A 67 1.89 6.66 -27.55
N ASP A 68 1.52 5.91 -26.51
CA ASP A 68 1.41 6.42 -25.16
C ASP A 68 2.74 6.32 -24.40
N GLN A 69 2.82 7.11 -23.33
CA GLN A 69 3.82 6.99 -22.29
C GLN A 69 3.14 6.59 -20.98
N ILE A 70 3.95 6.08 -20.05
CA ILE A 70 3.51 5.74 -18.71
C ILE A 70 4.38 6.49 -17.71
N LEU A 71 3.74 7.33 -16.91
CA LEU A 71 4.31 7.88 -15.70
C LEU A 71 4.14 6.86 -14.57
N THR A 72 5.25 6.29 -14.12
CA THR A 72 5.31 5.37 -12.98
C THR A 72 5.75 6.14 -11.75
N THR A 73 4.98 6.05 -10.65
CA THR A 73 5.38 6.58 -9.34
C THR A 73 5.37 5.48 -8.31
N MET A 74 6.34 5.51 -7.38
CA MET A 74 6.41 4.58 -6.27
C MET A 74 6.94 5.30 -5.03
N ILE A 75 6.25 5.16 -3.91
CA ILE A 75 6.60 5.78 -2.64
C ILE A 75 6.55 4.72 -1.55
N VAL A 76 7.62 4.63 -0.77
CA VAL A 76 7.72 3.82 0.44
C VAL A 76 8.05 4.74 1.60
N LYS A 77 7.21 4.74 2.63
CA LYS A 77 7.32 5.60 3.82
C LYS A 77 6.97 4.84 5.09
N ASP A 78 7.37 5.39 6.23
CA ASP A 78 7.04 4.85 7.56
C ASP A 78 7.46 3.37 7.69
N LEU A 79 8.57 3.01 7.03
CA LEU A 79 8.97 1.64 6.83
C LEU A 79 9.65 1.09 8.10
N ALA A 80 9.12 0.00 8.61
CA ALA A 80 9.69 -0.75 9.73
C ALA A 80 10.13 -2.12 9.23
N ILE A 81 11.44 -2.35 9.16
CA ILE A 81 12.03 -3.59 8.65
C ILE A 81 12.77 -4.32 9.78
N GLY A 82 12.50 -5.61 9.94
CA GLY A 82 13.33 -6.57 10.63
C GLY A 82 13.92 -7.60 9.66
N ALA A 83 14.99 -8.30 10.05
CA ALA A 83 15.37 -9.52 9.35
C ALA A 83 14.42 -10.65 9.80
N PRO A 84 13.83 -11.46 8.89
CA PRO A 84 14.16 -11.66 7.48
C PRO A 84 13.17 -11.03 6.47
N ASP A 85 12.47 -9.96 6.82
CA ASP A 85 11.37 -9.38 6.03
C ASP A 85 11.74 -9.16 4.56
N SER A 86 10.82 -9.49 3.65
CA SER A 86 11.06 -9.32 2.22
C SER A 86 9.81 -8.86 1.48
N THR A 87 9.92 -7.84 0.64
CA THR A 87 8.78 -7.36 -0.14
C THR A 87 9.26 -6.87 -1.50
N TYR A 88 8.57 -7.33 -2.54
CA TYR A 88 8.88 -7.00 -3.92
C TYR A 88 7.63 -6.58 -4.69
N LEU A 89 7.79 -5.57 -5.53
CA LEU A 89 6.82 -5.18 -6.55
C LEU A 89 7.35 -5.58 -7.93
N TYR A 90 6.49 -6.15 -8.75
CA TYR A 90 6.77 -6.45 -10.16
C TYR A 90 5.71 -5.82 -11.05
N LEU A 91 6.15 -5.30 -12.19
CA LEU A 91 5.31 -4.96 -13.32
C LEU A 91 5.68 -5.87 -14.49
N LEU A 92 4.68 -6.53 -15.05
CA LEU A 92 4.84 -7.36 -16.23
C LEU A 92 4.09 -6.77 -17.41
N ASP A 93 4.64 -6.96 -18.60
CA ASP A 93 3.96 -6.62 -19.85
C ASP A 93 2.98 -7.71 -20.32
N GLU A 94 2.35 -7.47 -21.46
CA GLU A 94 1.46 -8.43 -22.12
C GLU A 94 2.15 -9.72 -22.59
N GLN A 95 3.48 -9.74 -22.72
CA GLN A 95 4.27 -10.94 -22.99
C GLN A 95 4.68 -11.69 -21.70
N SER A 96 4.31 -11.17 -20.53
CA SER A 96 4.74 -11.65 -19.21
C SER A 96 6.25 -11.46 -18.95
N ASP A 97 6.90 -10.55 -19.68
CA ASP A 97 8.26 -10.12 -19.37
C ASP A 97 8.21 -9.10 -18.22
N THR A 98 9.20 -9.15 -17.32
CA THR A 98 9.28 -8.18 -16.21
C THR A 98 9.88 -6.86 -16.72
N ILE A 99 9.08 -5.80 -16.67
CA ILE A 99 9.44 -4.48 -17.19
C ILE A 99 9.79 -3.49 -16.08
N PHE A 100 9.34 -3.76 -14.85
CA PHE A 100 9.79 -3.09 -13.64
C PHE A 100 9.84 -4.06 -12.46
N SER A 101 10.84 -3.91 -11.61
CA SER A 101 10.95 -4.64 -10.35
C SER A 101 11.56 -3.77 -9.26
N ALA A 102 10.99 -3.77 -8.07
CA ALA A 102 11.52 -3.05 -6.93
C ALA A 102 11.45 -3.88 -5.65
N GLY A 103 12.52 -3.87 -4.86
CA GLY A 103 12.51 -4.37 -3.49
C GLY A 103 12.24 -3.23 -2.51
N LEU A 104 11.28 -3.42 -1.60
CA LEU A 104 10.84 -2.37 -0.67
C LEU A 104 11.64 -2.41 0.65
N PHE A 105 12.96 -2.24 0.54
CA PHE A 105 13.91 -2.42 1.67
C PHE A 105 14.39 -1.11 2.32
N SER A 106 13.90 0.02 1.84
CA SER A 106 14.21 1.34 2.38
C SER A 106 13.10 2.30 2.00
N GLU A 107 12.94 3.38 2.77
CA GLU A 107 12.11 4.48 2.30
C GLU A 107 12.65 5.04 0.99
N MET A 108 11.76 5.22 0.01
CA MET A 108 12.14 5.73 -1.30
C MET A 108 10.98 6.44 -1.98
N ILE A 109 11.33 7.34 -2.89
CA ILE A 109 10.43 7.95 -3.85
C ILE A 109 11.06 7.72 -5.21
N PHE A 110 10.33 7.06 -6.10
CA PHE A 110 10.73 6.78 -7.47
C PHE A 110 9.68 7.37 -8.41
N THR A 111 10.17 7.93 -9.52
CA THR A 111 9.34 8.44 -10.59
C THR A 111 10.07 8.25 -11.91
N SER A 112 9.40 7.69 -12.91
CA SER A 112 9.89 7.62 -14.29
C SER A 112 8.74 7.87 -15.25
N GLU A 113 9.06 8.43 -16.41
CA GLU A 113 8.14 8.54 -17.54
C GLU A 113 8.78 7.85 -18.73
N ASP A 114 8.16 6.76 -19.16
CA ASP A 114 8.73 5.86 -20.15
C ASP A 114 7.75 5.65 -21.30
N SER A 115 8.28 5.58 -22.52
CA SER A 115 7.47 5.29 -23.72
C SER A 115 7.10 3.81 -23.76
N ILE A 116 5.83 3.49 -24.05
CA ILE A 116 5.36 2.11 -24.20
C ILE A 116 6.17 1.32 -25.24
N THR A 117 6.67 1.99 -26.29
CA THR A 117 7.53 1.35 -27.31
C THR A 117 8.87 0.84 -26.79
N VAL A 118 9.31 1.34 -25.64
CA VAL A 118 10.59 0.98 -25.01
C VAL A 118 10.37 -0.08 -23.94
N ILE A 119 9.34 0.11 -23.10
CA ILE A 119 9.11 -0.73 -21.92
C ILE A 119 8.09 -1.86 -22.16
N GLY A 120 7.35 -1.87 -23.26
CA GLY A 120 6.22 -2.79 -23.47
C GLY A 120 4.92 -2.26 -22.86
N ILE A 121 3.79 -2.90 -23.20
CA ILE A 121 2.47 -2.53 -22.66
C ILE A 121 2.29 -3.18 -21.29
N PRO A 122 2.21 -2.41 -20.18
CA PRO A 122 2.00 -2.98 -18.86
C PRO A 122 0.69 -3.76 -18.80
N LYS A 123 0.72 -4.98 -18.25
CA LYS A 123 -0.45 -5.83 -18.17
C LYS A 123 -0.75 -6.40 -16.80
N LYS A 124 0.24 -6.55 -15.93
CA LYS A 124 0.03 -7.13 -14.60
C LYS A 124 0.95 -6.49 -13.56
N VAL A 125 0.40 -6.17 -12.40
CA VAL A 125 1.16 -5.79 -11.19
C VAL A 125 1.14 -6.95 -10.21
N ILE A 126 2.28 -7.26 -9.59
CA ILE A 126 2.38 -8.27 -8.54
C ILE A 126 3.03 -7.64 -7.32
N LEU A 127 2.38 -7.75 -6.16
CA LEU A 127 2.98 -7.48 -4.87
C LEU A 127 3.23 -8.84 -4.18
N ASP A 128 4.50 -9.11 -3.88
CA ASP A 128 4.93 -10.29 -3.13
C ASP A 128 5.50 -9.80 -1.81
N ALA A 129 4.66 -9.79 -0.77
CA ALA A 129 4.98 -9.26 0.55
C ALA A 129 5.11 -10.38 1.58
N ASP A 130 6.19 -10.33 2.34
CA ASP A 130 6.49 -11.15 3.51
C ASP A 130 6.86 -10.23 4.67
N ASN A 131 5.92 -10.10 5.61
CA ASN A 131 6.04 -9.28 6.82
C ASN A 131 6.27 -7.77 6.56
N PHE A 132 5.60 -7.19 5.55
CA PHE A 132 5.70 -5.77 5.24
C PHE A 132 5.02 -4.89 6.31
N SER A 133 5.79 -3.98 6.93
CA SER A 133 5.26 -2.93 7.81
C SER A 133 5.67 -1.55 7.31
N GLY A 134 4.70 -0.75 6.90
CA GLY A 134 4.92 0.61 6.40
C GLY A 134 3.83 1.08 5.45
N ARG A 135 4.05 2.24 4.83
CA ARG A 135 3.18 2.82 3.80
C ARG A 135 3.80 2.61 2.43
N PHE A 136 3.01 2.03 1.54
CA PHE A 136 3.38 1.82 0.15
C PHE A 136 2.34 2.46 -0.77
N GLU A 137 2.80 3.23 -1.75
CA GLU A 137 1.99 3.83 -2.79
C GLU A 137 2.66 3.55 -4.13
N TYR A 138 1.90 3.05 -5.09
CA TYR A 138 2.36 2.79 -6.44
C TYR A 138 1.31 3.24 -7.45
N GLN A 139 1.73 3.91 -8.51
CA GLN A 139 0.82 4.40 -9.54
C GLN A 139 1.41 4.23 -10.93
N LEU A 140 0.52 3.96 -11.88
CA LEU A 140 0.78 4.01 -13.31
C LEU A 140 -0.23 4.97 -13.91
N ILE A 141 0.26 6.01 -14.57
CA ILE A 141 -0.58 7.02 -15.21
C ILE A 141 -0.25 7.00 -16.69
N LYS A 142 -1.26 6.71 -17.52
CA LYS A 142 -1.14 6.84 -18.97
C LYS A 142 -1.09 8.32 -19.32
N THR A 143 -0.02 8.71 -20.01
CA THR A 143 0.14 10.06 -20.55
C THR A 143 0.17 9.96 -22.07
N SER A 144 -0.59 10.82 -22.73
CA SER A 144 -0.63 10.91 -24.19
C SER A 144 0.15 12.14 -24.64
N PHE A 145 0.86 12.04 -25.76
CA PHE A 145 1.40 13.20 -26.47
C PHE A 145 0.34 13.89 -27.34
#